data_AF-A0A560EMW5-F1
#
_entry.id   AF-A0A560EMW5-F1
#
_cell.length_a   1.000
_cell.length_b   1.000
_cell.length_c   1.000
_cell.angle_alpha   90.00
_cell.angle_beta   90.00
_cell.angle_gamma   90.00
#
_symmetry.space_group_name_H-M   'P 1'
#
loop_
_entity.id
_entity.type
_entity.pdbx_description
1 polymer ?
#
loop_
_entity_poly.entity_id
_entity_poly.type
_entity_poly.pdbx_seq_one_letter_code
_entity_poly.pdbx_strand_id
1 'polypeptide(L)'
;MTGDPHNRAAGTVPYVSGIAPRCLWEGDTLVVKMGGTVRQRWLLDQAEGGPVLAFLHDMGGAGSRTIAALAALDAALTRAGDPPGLGLALPADLRAALEAEGVLTMAPGGVARVLAAALYQKPELWLRGPGGSLQPQVHTLSHGRYHPRRPAKVPGLLYERRIPWLDRTLSFRLADMDRDLSRFHAWMNDPRVAAFWQEEGELEQHRAYLENQLEDPHTLPLIASLDGEAFGYFEVYWAKENRIGAFYDAQDYDRGWHVLIGDESVRGKAYVSAWLPSLVHFMFLDDVRTQRIVGEPRADHHQQIRNLDRSGFAKVKEFNFPHKRALLVMLLRERFFDDRLWLPRAEPAPKTGG
;
A
#
# COMPACT_ATOMS: atom_id res chain seq x y z
N MET A 1 30.24 29.44 -28.71
CA MET A 1 29.01 28.65 -28.94
C MET A 1 29.22 27.29 -28.30
N THR A 2 28.98 27.24 -26.99
CA THR A 2 29.20 26.10 -26.11
C THR A 2 27.82 25.54 -25.76
N GLY A 3 27.50 24.37 -26.31
CA GLY A 3 26.28 23.64 -25.96
C GLY A 3 26.47 22.95 -24.61
N ASP A 4 25.55 23.24 -23.69
CA ASP A 4 25.42 22.60 -22.38
C ASP A 4 25.04 21.12 -22.53
N PRO A 5 25.80 20.16 -21.98
CA PRO A 5 25.52 18.73 -22.09
C PRO A 5 24.39 18.22 -21.17
N HIS A 6 23.73 19.06 -20.37
CA HIS A 6 22.77 18.59 -19.35
C HIS A 6 21.29 18.52 -19.74
N ASN A 7 20.89 18.82 -20.99
CA ASN A 7 19.49 18.68 -21.39
C ASN A 7 19.23 17.40 -22.18
N ARG A 8 19.31 16.24 -21.52
CA ARG A 8 18.67 15.01 -22.01
C ARG A 8 17.29 14.93 -21.37
N ALA A 9 16.27 15.32 -22.13
CA ALA A 9 14.88 15.05 -21.83
C ALA A 9 14.74 13.60 -21.37
N ALA A 10 14.33 13.42 -20.11
CA ALA A 10 13.99 12.13 -19.55
C ALA A 10 12.86 11.54 -20.40
N GLY A 11 13.17 10.47 -21.14
CA GLY A 11 12.19 9.75 -21.94
C GLY A 11 11.02 9.35 -21.05
N THR A 12 9.84 9.85 -21.39
CA THR A 12 8.59 9.49 -20.74
C THR A 12 8.32 8.00 -20.97
N VAL A 13 8.48 7.18 -19.93
CA VAL A 13 7.92 5.83 -19.89
C VAL A 13 6.41 5.99 -19.75
N PRO A 14 5.58 5.47 -20.68
CA PRO A 14 4.14 5.67 -20.60
C PRO A 14 3.56 4.91 -19.40
N TYR A 15 2.94 5.66 -18.49
CA TYR A 15 2.11 5.12 -17.41
C TYR A 15 0.67 4.90 -17.88
N VAL A 16 -0.01 3.96 -17.22
CA VAL A 16 -1.40 3.53 -17.44
C VAL A 16 -2.38 4.71 -17.29
N SER A 17 -2.68 5.39 -18.40
CA SER A 17 -3.75 6.38 -18.64
C SER A 17 -3.88 7.61 -17.72
N GLY A 18 -3.22 7.68 -16.56
CA GLY A 18 -3.30 8.79 -15.60
C GLY A 18 -4.68 9.04 -14.98
N ILE A 19 -5.70 8.26 -15.36
CA ILE A 19 -7.10 8.47 -14.97
C ILE A 19 -7.56 7.30 -14.10
N ALA A 20 -7.73 7.55 -12.81
CA ALA A 20 -8.25 6.55 -11.89
C ALA A 20 -9.71 6.18 -12.22
N PRO A 21 -10.08 4.89 -12.21
CA PRO A 21 -11.46 4.47 -12.35
C PRO A 21 -12.29 4.89 -11.13
N ARG A 22 -13.54 5.24 -11.36
CA ARG A 22 -14.54 5.52 -10.32
C ARG A 22 -15.73 4.58 -10.48
N CYS A 23 -16.08 3.89 -9.40
CA CYS A 23 -17.18 2.93 -9.34
C CYS A 23 -18.38 3.56 -8.62
N LEU A 24 -19.56 3.48 -9.24
CA LEU A 24 -20.81 4.02 -8.72
C LEU A 24 -21.90 2.95 -8.79
N TRP A 25 -22.66 2.79 -7.71
CA TRP A 25 -23.77 1.84 -7.66
C TRP A 25 -25.11 2.55 -7.93
N GLU A 26 -25.89 1.99 -8.85
CA GLU A 26 -27.25 2.37 -9.22
C GLU A 26 -28.15 1.15 -8.96
N GLY A 27 -28.63 1.02 -7.70
CA GLY A 27 -29.22 -0.24 -7.23
C GLY A 27 -28.18 -1.37 -7.24
N ASP A 28 -28.46 -2.43 -7.99
CA ASP A 28 -27.55 -3.57 -8.18
C ASP A 28 -26.66 -3.43 -9.43
N THR A 29 -26.83 -2.34 -10.18
CA THR A 29 -25.98 -2.03 -11.34
C THR A 29 -24.77 -1.23 -10.89
N LEU A 30 -23.58 -1.69 -11.26
CA LEU A 30 -22.32 -1.01 -11.07
C LEU A 30 -21.89 -0.30 -12.36
N VAL A 31 -21.62 0.99 -12.26
CA VAL A 31 -21.11 1.84 -13.35
C VAL A 31 -19.66 2.21 -13.07
N VAL A 32 -18.76 1.84 -13.98
CA VAL A 32 -17.35 2.23 -13.93
C VAL A 32 -17.11 3.40 -14.88
N LYS A 33 -16.62 4.52 -14.34
CA LYS A 33 -16.26 5.73 -15.08
C LYS A 33 -14.76 5.96 -15.07
N MET A 34 -14.22 6.44 -16.19
CA MET A 34 -12.85 6.94 -16.28
C MET A 34 -12.85 8.27 -17.00
N GLY A 35 -12.34 9.32 -16.35
CA GLY A 35 -12.24 10.66 -16.94
C GLY A 35 -13.62 11.30 -17.14
N GLY A 36 -14.58 10.96 -16.28
CA GLY A 36 -15.98 11.37 -16.39
C GLY A 36 -16.83 10.50 -17.32
N THR A 37 -16.21 9.73 -18.21
CA THR A 37 -16.92 8.89 -19.19
C THR A 37 -17.22 7.50 -18.66
N VAL A 38 -18.44 7.01 -18.86
CA VAL A 38 -18.81 5.61 -18.55
C VAL A 38 -18.01 4.67 -19.45
N ARG A 39 -17.31 3.72 -18.85
CA ARG A 39 -16.54 2.69 -19.55
C ARG A 39 -17.22 1.35 -19.52
N GLN A 40 -17.73 0.94 -18.37
CA GLN A 40 -18.35 -0.38 -18.21
C GLN A 40 -19.57 -0.31 -17.31
N ARG A 41 -20.49 -1.24 -17.54
CA ARG A 41 -21.61 -1.54 -16.65
C ARG A 41 -21.64 -3.02 -16.30
N TRP A 42 -21.98 -3.29 -15.05
CA TRP A 42 -22.03 -4.62 -14.47
C TRP A 42 -23.29 -4.76 -13.61
N LEU A 43 -23.80 -5.98 -13.45
CA LEU A 43 -24.90 -6.30 -12.55
C LEU A 43 -24.39 -7.25 -11.47
N LEU A 44 -24.61 -6.92 -10.20
CA LEU A 44 -24.34 -7.84 -9.09
C LEU A 44 -25.63 -8.58 -8.72
N ASP A 45 -25.74 -9.82 -9.16
CA ASP A 45 -26.89 -10.68 -8.86
C ASP A 45 -26.63 -11.49 -7.58
N GLN A 46 -27.65 -11.58 -6.74
CA GLN A 46 -27.66 -12.37 -5.51
C GLN A 46 -28.29 -13.73 -5.79
N ALA A 47 -27.57 -14.59 -6.52
CA ALA A 47 -28.07 -15.91 -6.87
C ALA A 47 -28.05 -16.88 -5.67
N GLU A 48 -28.86 -17.94 -5.70
CA GLU A 48 -28.90 -18.97 -4.64
C GLU A 48 -27.54 -19.66 -4.39
N GLY A 49 -26.63 -19.63 -5.38
CA GLY A 49 -25.25 -20.13 -5.29
C GLY A 49 -24.21 -19.13 -4.78
N GLY A 50 -24.65 -17.95 -4.31
CA GLY A 50 -23.81 -16.83 -3.90
C GLY A 50 -23.74 -15.72 -4.96
N PRO A 51 -23.16 -14.56 -4.60
CA PRO A 51 -23.20 -13.38 -5.47
C PRO A 51 -22.38 -13.61 -6.75
N VAL A 52 -22.92 -13.15 -7.88
CA VAL A 52 -22.29 -13.22 -9.21
C VAL A 52 -22.28 -11.83 -9.83
N LEU A 53 -21.11 -11.38 -10.29
CA LEU A 53 -20.99 -10.15 -11.07
C LEU A 53 -21.06 -10.46 -12.56
N ALA A 54 -22.11 -9.98 -13.22
CA ALA A 54 -22.32 -10.15 -14.65
C ALA A 54 -21.91 -8.90 -15.42
N PHE A 55 -21.13 -9.08 -16.49
CA PHE A 55 -20.79 -8.01 -17.41
C PHE A 55 -21.99 -7.65 -18.29
N LEU A 56 -22.34 -6.36 -18.36
CA LEU A 56 -23.45 -5.90 -19.21
C LEU A 56 -22.93 -5.31 -20.52
N HIS A 57 -22.10 -4.27 -20.45
CA HIS A 57 -21.70 -3.48 -21.62
C HIS A 57 -20.30 -2.88 -21.50
N ASP A 58 -19.60 -2.80 -22.64
CA ASP A 58 -18.37 -2.03 -22.82
C ASP A 58 -18.64 -0.79 -23.68
N MET A 59 -18.21 0.38 -23.20
CA MET A 59 -18.26 1.65 -23.93
C MET A 59 -16.84 2.25 -24.06
N GLY A 60 -15.79 1.49 -23.75
CA GLY A 60 -14.38 1.89 -23.76
C GLY A 60 -13.57 1.34 -24.95
N GLY A 61 -12.39 1.94 -25.18
CA GLY A 61 -11.38 1.38 -26.10
C GLY A 61 -10.51 0.32 -25.42
N ALA A 62 -9.80 -0.51 -26.21
CA ALA A 62 -9.08 -1.68 -25.73
C ALA A 62 -8.11 -1.43 -24.54
N GLY A 63 -7.41 -0.28 -24.51
CA GLY A 63 -6.42 0.03 -23.48
C GLY A 63 -6.97 0.38 -22.08
N SER A 64 -8.24 0.81 -21.96
CA SER A 64 -8.85 1.14 -20.65
C SER A 64 -9.76 0.02 -20.12
N ARG A 65 -9.85 -1.09 -20.85
CA ARG A 65 -10.85 -2.13 -20.62
C ARG A 65 -10.52 -2.97 -19.38
N THR A 66 -9.28 -3.43 -19.27
CA THR A 66 -8.86 -4.29 -18.17
C THR A 66 -8.87 -3.54 -16.84
N ILE A 67 -8.34 -2.32 -16.80
CA ILE A 67 -8.31 -1.53 -15.56
C ILE A 67 -9.72 -1.18 -15.05
N ALA A 68 -10.66 -0.88 -15.96
CA ALA A 68 -12.06 -0.68 -15.60
C ALA A 68 -12.69 -1.96 -15.03
N ALA A 69 -12.35 -3.12 -15.60
CA ALA A 69 -12.83 -4.40 -15.09
C ALA A 69 -12.26 -4.73 -13.72
N LEU A 70 -10.95 -4.56 -13.50
CA LEU A 70 -10.32 -4.76 -12.18
C LEU A 70 -10.97 -3.88 -11.11
N ALA A 71 -11.29 -2.62 -11.42
CA ALA A 71 -12.01 -1.72 -10.51
C ALA A 71 -13.45 -2.16 -10.26
N ALA A 72 -14.13 -2.76 -11.26
CA ALA A 72 -15.45 -3.33 -11.09
C ALA A 72 -15.41 -4.52 -10.10
N LEU A 73 -14.40 -5.38 -10.22
CA LEU A 73 -14.21 -6.55 -9.36
C LEU A 73 -13.98 -6.13 -7.89
N ASP A 74 -13.14 -5.12 -7.63
CA ASP A 74 -12.89 -4.60 -6.27
C ASP A 74 -14.17 -4.00 -5.65
N ALA A 75 -14.90 -3.18 -6.42
CA ALA A 75 -16.15 -2.60 -5.95
C ALA A 75 -17.21 -3.67 -5.66
N ALA A 76 -17.29 -4.72 -6.48
CA ALA A 76 -18.22 -5.82 -6.30
C ALA A 76 -17.86 -6.71 -5.10
N LEU A 77 -16.58 -7.01 -4.87
CA LEU A 77 -16.11 -7.71 -3.68
C LEU A 77 -16.50 -6.95 -2.41
N THR A 78 -16.24 -5.63 -2.39
CA THR A 78 -16.63 -4.77 -1.27
C THR A 78 -18.15 -4.79 -1.04
N ARG A 79 -18.95 -4.65 -2.11
CA ARG A 79 -20.42 -4.67 -2.03
C ARG A 79 -20.97 -6.01 -1.54
N ALA A 80 -20.30 -7.11 -1.87
CA ALA A 80 -20.64 -8.46 -1.48
C ALA A 80 -20.13 -8.87 -0.07
N GLY A 81 -19.58 -7.92 0.72
CA GLY A 81 -19.09 -8.20 2.07
C GLY A 81 -17.69 -8.84 2.11
N ASP A 82 -16.86 -8.53 1.13
CA ASP A 82 -15.45 -8.95 1.04
C ASP A 82 -15.23 -10.48 1.11
N PRO A 83 -15.91 -11.30 0.26
CA PRO A 83 -15.63 -12.73 0.19
C PRO A 83 -14.22 -12.99 -0.37
N PRO A 84 -13.63 -14.19 -0.16
CA PRO A 84 -12.32 -14.54 -0.72
C PRO A 84 -12.32 -14.59 -2.25
N GLY A 85 -13.49 -14.73 -2.86
CA GLY A 85 -13.68 -14.58 -4.30
C GLY A 85 -15.15 -14.47 -4.67
N LEU A 86 -15.42 -13.97 -5.88
CA LEU A 86 -16.76 -13.68 -6.39
C LEU A 86 -16.95 -14.36 -7.76
N GLY A 87 -18.13 -14.95 -8.00
CA GLY A 87 -18.46 -15.55 -9.30
C GLY A 87 -18.62 -14.48 -10.38
N LEU A 88 -18.23 -14.79 -11.62
CA LEU A 88 -18.27 -13.85 -12.73
C LEU A 88 -18.98 -14.46 -13.95
N ALA A 89 -19.84 -13.67 -14.58
CA ALA A 89 -20.38 -13.94 -15.91
C ALA A 89 -19.75 -12.95 -16.91
N LEU A 90 -18.80 -13.43 -17.70
CA LEU A 90 -17.94 -12.62 -18.57
C LEU A 90 -18.06 -13.05 -20.04
N PRO A 91 -18.00 -12.10 -20.99
CA PRO A 91 -17.73 -12.45 -22.39
C PRO A 91 -16.32 -13.06 -22.52
N ALA A 92 -16.12 -13.92 -23.52
CA ALA A 92 -14.93 -14.75 -23.63
C ALA A 92 -13.62 -13.95 -23.73
N ASP A 93 -13.66 -12.80 -24.39
CA ASP A 93 -12.52 -11.90 -24.59
C ASP A 93 -12.12 -11.19 -23.28
N LEU A 94 -13.08 -10.69 -22.50
CA LEU A 94 -12.81 -10.10 -21.19
C LEU A 94 -12.34 -11.15 -20.19
N ARG A 95 -12.89 -12.36 -20.25
CA ARG A 95 -12.41 -13.50 -19.46
C ARG A 95 -10.94 -13.78 -19.77
N ALA A 96 -10.58 -13.93 -21.04
CA ALA A 96 -9.19 -14.17 -21.45
C ALA A 96 -8.23 -13.06 -20.99
N ALA A 97 -8.67 -11.79 -21.05
CA ALA A 97 -7.89 -10.67 -20.57
C ALA A 97 -7.66 -10.74 -19.04
N LEU A 98 -8.69 -11.02 -18.25
CA LEU A 98 -8.58 -11.14 -16.80
C LEU A 98 -7.84 -12.42 -16.36
N GLU A 99 -7.91 -13.50 -17.14
CA GLU A 99 -7.08 -14.70 -16.96
C GLU A 99 -5.60 -14.36 -17.17
N ALA A 100 -5.26 -13.57 -18.20
CA ALA A 100 -3.88 -13.13 -18.44
C ALA A 100 -3.34 -12.22 -17.33
N GLU A 101 -4.21 -11.48 -16.64
CA GLU A 101 -3.86 -10.71 -15.44
C GLU A 101 -3.61 -11.60 -14.20
N GLY A 102 -3.97 -12.89 -14.25
CA GLY A 102 -3.80 -13.84 -13.16
C GLY A 102 -4.79 -13.66 -12.01
N VAL A 103 -5.89 -12.91 -12.21
CA VAL A 103 -6.86 -12.61 -11.14
C VAL A 103 -8.03 -13.60 -11.07
N LEU A 104 -8.15 -14.49 -12.06
CA LEU A 104 -9.23 -15.45 -12.17
C LEU A 104 -8.82 -16.87 -11.76
N THR A 105 -9.78 -17.60 -11.23
CA THR A 105 -9.75 -19.05 -11.07
C THR A 105 -11.05 -19.66 -11.61
N MET A 106 -11.03 -20.93 -11.95
CA MET A 106 -12.21 -21.65 -12.44
C MET A 106 -12.78 -22.53 -11.34
N ALA A 107 -14.06 -22.33 -11.01
CA ALA A 107 -14.77 -23.24 -10.12
C ALA A 107 -15.15 -24.55 -10.84
N PRO A 108 -15.40 -25.63 -10.08
CA PRO A 108 -16.06 -26.82 -10.62
C PRO A 108 -17.34 -26.42 -11.36
N GLY A 109 -17.52 -26.90 -12.59
CA GLY A 109 -18.62 -26.48 -13.48
C GLY A 109 -18.29 -25.35 -14.45
N GLY A 110 -17.05 -24.85 -14.47
CA GLY A 110 -16.58 -23.92 -15.51
C GLY A 110 -16.98 -22.46 -15.28
N VAL A 111 -17.39 -22.10 -14.06
CA VAL A 111 -17.71 -20.72 -13.69
C VAL A 111 -16.43 -19.98 -13.30
N ALA A 112 -16.14 -18.87 -13.97
CA ALA A 112 -15.01 -18.01 -13.63
C ALA A 112 -15.25 -17.31 -12.29
N ARG A 113 -14.20 -17.19 -11.46
CA ARG A 113 -14.24 -16.47 -10.18
C ARG A 113 -13.04 -15.56 -10.07
N VAL A 114 -13.23 -14.32 -9.60
CA VAL A 114 -12.10 -13.49 -9.16
C VAL A 114 -11.61 -13.96 -7.80
N LEU A 115 -10.29 -14.00 -7.61
CA LEU A 115 -9.67 -14.21 -6.31
C LEU A 115 -9.29 -12.86 -5.69
N ALA A 116 -9.80 -12.56 -4.50
CA ALA A 116 -9.52 -11.28 -3.83
C ALA A 116 -8.00 -11.12 -3.58
N ALA A 117 -7.30 -12.18 -3.15
CA ALA A 117 -5.86 -12.18 -2.92
C ALA A 117 -5.03 -11.93 -4.18
N ALA A 118 -5.49 -12.38 -5.35
CA ALA A 118 -4.83 -12.10 -6.62
C ALA A 118 -5.15 -10.68 -7.11
N LEU A 119 -6.43 -10.28 -7.01
CA LEU A 119 -6.87 -8.94 -7.37
C LEU A 119 -6.11 -7.88 -6.58
N TYR A 120 -5.91 -8.10 -5.27
CA TYR A 120 -5.16 -7.21 -4.35
C TYR A 120 -3.64 -7.21 -4.59
N GLN A 121 -3.13 -7.93 -5.59
CA GLN A 121 -1.72 -7.83 -6.01
C GLN A 121 -1.51 -7.06 -7.32
N LYS A 122 -2.58 -6.56 -7.96
CA LYS A 122 -2.57 -5.78 -9.22
C LYS A 122 -2.29 -4.28 -9.04
N PRO A 123 -1.02 -3.83 -9.09
CA PRO A 123 -0.62 -2.49 -8.66
C PRO A 123 -1.37 -1.35 -9.35
N GLU A 124 -1.90 -1.58 -10.55
CA GLU A 124 -2.59 -0.61 -11.40
C GLU A 124 -3.82 0.02 -10.72
N LEU A 125 -4.44 -0.67 -9.74
CA LEU A 125 -5.58 -0.14 -9.00
C LEU A 125 -5.18 0.90 -7.94
N TRP A 126 -4.06 0.71 -7.26
CA TRP A 126 -3.72 1.49 -6.06
C TRP A 126 -2.50 2.37 -6.23
N LEU A 127 -1.52 1.96 -7.04
CA LEU A 127 -0.36 2.79 -7.31
C LEU A 127 -0.72 3.95 -8.25
N ARG A 128 0.00 5.06 -8.11
CA ARG A 128 -0.11 6.26 -8.93
C ARG A 128 1.31 6.64 -9.35
N GLY A 129 1.63 6.51 -10.64
CA GLY A 129 3.01 6.63 -11.14
C GLY A 129 3.72 5.27 -11.30
N PRO A 130 4.90 5.26 -11.93
CA PRO A 130 5.56 4.07 -12.50
C PRO A 130 6.16 3.15 -11.42
N GLY A 131 5.38 2.77 -10.41
CA GLY A 131 5.77 1.96 -9.23
C GLY A 131 6.90 0.97 -9.53
N GLY A 132 7.87 0.92 -8.62
CA GLY A 132 9.28 0.54 -8.80
C GLY A 132 9.64 -0.84 -9.36
N SER A 133 8.72 -1.57 -9.99
CA SER A 133 8.92 -2.97 -10.39
C SER A 133 9.48 -3.20 -11.80
N LEU A 134 10.08 -2.19 -12.46
CA LEU A 134 10.63 -2.37 -13.82
C LEU A 134 12.12 -2.04 -13.95
N GLN A 135 12.82 -1.75 -12.84
CA GLN A 135 14.26 -1.52 -12.90
C GLN A 135 15.05 -2.84 -12.88
N PRO A 136 16.04 -3.00 -13.78
CA PRO A 136 16.93 -4.15 -13.75
C PRO A 136 17.70 -4.20 -12.43
N GLN A 137 17.88 -5.39 -11.88
CA GLN A 137 18.62 -5.58 -10.64
C GLN A 137 20.12 -5.41 -10.90
N VAL A 138 20.67 -4.29 -10.45
CA VAL A 138 22.10 -3.98 -10.44
C VAL A 138 22.49 -3.73 -9.00
N HIS A 139 23.56 -4.35 -8.52
CA HIS A 139 24.00 -4.17 -7.14
C HIS A 139 24.98 -3.02 -6.99
N THR A 140 25.04 -2.47 -5.78
CA THR A 140 26.00 -1.47 -5.34
C THR A 140 26.51 -1.83 -3.94
N LEU A 141 27.61 -1.18 -3.53
CA LEU A 141 28.14 -1.22 -2.19
C LEU A 141 28.03 0.19 -1.59
N SER A 142 27.19 0.38 -0.58
CA SER A 142 27.08 1.65 0.14
C SER A 142 27.11 1.38 1.64
N HIS A 143 27.77 2.26 2.42
CA HIS A 143 27.90 2.14 3.88
C HIS A 143 28.32 0.72 4.36
N GLY A 144 29.20 0.06 3.61
CA GLY A 144 29.69 -1.29 3.91
C GLY A 144 28.70 -2.43 3.63
N ARG A 145 27.60 -2.17 2.91
CA ARG A 145 26.53 -3.15 2.65
C ARG A 145 26.35 -3.35 1.15
N TYR A 146 26.29 -4.61 0.73
CA TYR A 146 26.06 -5.00 -0.67
C TYR A 146 24.56 -5.25 -0.90
N HIS A 147 23.93 -4.46 -1.76
CA HIS A 147 22.49 -4.48 -1.97
C HIS A 147 22.12 -4.03 -3.40
N PRO A 148 20.89 -4.29 -3.87
CA PRO A 148 20.41 -3.72 -5.13
C PRO A 148 20.41 -2.19 -5.08
N ARG A 149 20.76 -1.57 -6.20
CA ARG A 149 20.58 -0.14 -6.42
C ARG A 149 19.09 0.18 -6.34
N ARG A 150 18.74 1.11 -5.46
CA ARG A 150 17.34 1.50 -5.21
C ARG A 150 16.84 2.46 -6.29
N PRO A 151 15.55 2.39 -6.66
CA PRO A 151 14.97 3.30 -7.63
C PRO A 151 15.00 4.74 -7.08
N ALA A 152 15.05 5.71 -7.99
CA ALA A 152 14.88 7.11 -7.62
C ALA A 152 13.47 7.35 -7.07
N LYS A 153 13.35 8.24 -6.09
CA LYS A 153 12.06 8.66 -5.54
C LYS A 153 11.28 9.43 -6.59
N VAL A 154 10.00 9.10 -6.72
CA VAL A 154 9.07 9.79 -7.63
C VAL A 154 8.24 10.78 -6.83
N PRO A 155 8.29 12.09 -7.12
CA PRO A 155 7.44 13.07 -6.45
C PRO A 155 5.96 12.84 -6.72
N GLY A 156 5.12 13.26 -5.78
CA GLY A 156 3.66 13.22 -5.91
C GLY A 156 3.00 12.01 -5.26
N LEU A 157 1.75 11.77 -5.64
CA LEU A 157 0.91 10.69 -5.13
C LEU A 157 1.45 9.34 -5.61
N LEU A 158 1.67 8.41 -4.69
CA LEU A 158 2.25 7.08 -4.97
C LEU A 158 1.25 5.95 -4.77
N TYR A 159 0.36 6.10 -3.80
CA TYR A 159 -0.63 5.09 -3.43
C TYR A 159 -1.95 5.74 -3.03
N GLU A 160 -3.05 5.12 -3.41
CA GLU A 160 -4.39 5.53 -3.04
C GLU A 160 -5.31 4.31 -2.90
N ARG A 161 -6.08 4.28 -1.82
CA ARG A 161 -7.05 3.21 -1.55
C ARG A 161 -8.28 3.75 -0.83
N ARG A 162 -9.45 3.30 -1.28
CA ARG A 162 -10.70 3.55 -0.56
C ARG A 162 -10.79 2.68 0.70
N ILE A 163 -11.19 3.29 1.82
CA ILE A 163 -11.39 2.61 3.11
C ILE A 163 -12.89 2.58 3.45
N PRO A 164 -13.63 1.51 3.09
CA PRO A 164 -15.09 1.49 3.17
C PRO A 164 -15.63 1.81 4.57
N TRP A 165 -15.04 1.24 5.62
CA TRP A 165 -15.51 1.41 7.00
C TRP A 165 -15.23 2.80 7.59
N LEU A 166 -14.39 3.63 6.96
CA LEU A 166 -14.21 5.03 7.34
C LEU A 166 -14.99 5.98 6.44
N ASP A 167 -15.54 5.50 5.33
CA ASP A 167 -16.06 6.35 4.26
C ASP A 167 -15.04 7.40 3.76
N ARG A 168 -13.74 7.09 3.82
CA ARG A 168 -12.61 7.94 3.40
C ARG A 168 -11.71 7.27 2.37
N THR A 169 -10.90 8.07 1.67
CA THR A 169 -9.81 7.63 0.80
C THR A 169 -8.49 7.87 1.49
N LEU A 170 -7.71 6.82 1.69
CA LEU A 170 -6.35 6.91 2.23
C LEU A 170 -5.35 7.02 1.09
N SER A 171 -4.37 7.90 1.23
CA SER A 171 -3.30 8.05 0.26
C SER A 171 -1.93 8.22 0.89
N PHE A 172 -0.90 7.84 0.14
CA PHE A 172 0.50 8.14 0.44
C PHE A 172 1.12 8.88 -0.73
N ARG A 173 1.85 9.95 -0.41
CA ARG A 173 2.68 10.69 -1.38
C ARG A 173 4.08 10.87 -0.83
N LEU A 174 5.04 11.09 -1.72
CA LEU A 174 6.36 11.55 -1.29
C LEU A 174 6.21 12.86 -0.49
N ALA A 175 6.99 12.98 0.59
CA ALA A 175 7.11 14.24 1.32
C ALA A 175 7.65 15.34 0.39
N ASP A 176 7.16 16.56 0.59
CA ASP A 176 7.48 17.72 -0.22
C ASP A 176 7.93 18.86 0.70
N MET A 177 9.13 19.38 0.48
CA MET A 177 9.76 20.34 1.39
C MET A 177 8.90 21.60 1.58
N ASP A 178 8.38 22.16 0.50
CA ASP A 178 7.62 23.40 0.51
C ASP A 178 6.26 23.23 1.21
N ARG A 179 5.62 22.08 1.02
CA ARG A 179 4.29 21.79 1.56
C ARG A 179 4.32 21.25 2.98
N ASP A 180 5.35 20.51 3.35
CA ASP A 180 5.32 19.65 4.54
C ASP A 180 6.23 20.09 5.66
N LEU A 181 7.31 20.85 5.41
CA LEU A 181 8.29 21.18 6.44
C LEU A 181 7.66 21.80 7.69
N SER A 182 6.76 22.78 7.52
CA SER A 182 6.09 23.44 8.65
C SER A 182 5.25 22.46 9.47
N ARG A 183 4.55 21.55 8.80
CA ARG A 183 3.69 20.54 9.43
C ARG A 183 4.52 19.46 10.13
N PHE A 184 5.54 18.97 9.44
CA PHE A 184 6.51 18.02 9.98
C PHE A 184 7.18 18.58 11.24
N HIS A 185 7.62 19.83 11.21
CA HIS A 185 8.20 20.50 12.37
C HIS A 185 7.22 20.64 13.54
N ALA A 186 5.96 21.00 13.28
CA ALA A 186 4.93 21.06 14.31
C ALA A 186 4.66 19.67 14.92
N TRP A 187 4.62 18.62 14.10
CA TRP A 187 4.41 17.25 14.57
C TRP A 187 5.59 16.69 15.36
N MET A 188 6.83 16.96 14.96
CA MET A 188 8.02 16.50 15.68
C MET A 188 8.14 17.13 17.07
N ASN A 189 7.72 18.39 17.20
CA ASN A 189 7.67 19.11 18.48
C ASN A 189 6.41 18.86 19.31
N ASP A 190 5.50 17.99 18.86
CA ASP A 190 4.40 17.53 19.71
C ASP A 190 4.98 16.63 20.83
N PRO A 191 4.77 16.94 22.12
CA PRO A 191 5.41 16.21 23.23
C PRO A 191 5.15 14.70 23.23
N ARG A 192 4.02 14.26 22.66
CA ARG A 192 3.69 12.83 22.56
C ARG A 192 4.43 12.17 21.40
N VAL A 193 4.67 12.87 20.29
CA VAL A 193 5.53 12.37 19.20
C VAL A 193 6.99 12.33 19.65
N ALA A 194 7.45 13.43 20.25
CA ALA A 194 8.78 13.59 20.82
C ALA A 194 9.19 12.45 21.77
N ALA A 195 8.26 12.01 22.62
CA ALA A 195 8.50 10.91 23.56
C ALA A 195 8.97 9.60 22.88
N PHE A 196 8.61 9.39 21.60
CA PHE A 196 8.99 8.19 20.84
C PHE A 196 10.03 8.45 19.77
N TRP A 197 9.98 9.61 19.09
CA TRP A 197 10.88 9.95 17.99
C TRP A 197 12.15 10.63 18.46
N GLN A 198 12.08 11.43 19.54
CA GLN A 198 13.23 12.16 20.11
C GLN A 198 13.92 13.11 19.13
N GLU A 199 13.17 13.62 18.17
CA GLU A 199 13.61 14.59 17.15
C GLU A 199 12.94 15.96 17.40
N GLU A 200 12.79 16.39 18.67
CA GLU A 200 12.38 17.78 18.94
C GLU A 200 13.50 18.74 18.56
N GLY A 201 13.14 19.91 18.02
CA GLY A 201 14.16 20.81 17.52
C GLY A 201 13.66 21.99 16.70
N GLU A 202 14.64 22.76 16.24
CA GLU A 202 14.45 23.95 15.45
C GLU A 202 14.01 23.60 14.02
N LEU A 203 13.34 24.55 13.34
CA LEU A 203 12.87 24.35 11.97
C LEU A 203 14.00 23.95 11.00
N GLU A 204 15.19 24.51 11.19
CA GLU A 204 16.35 24.22 10.34
C GLU A 204 16.90 22.80 10.54
N GLN A 205 16.83 22.26 11.74
CA GLN A 205 17.19 20.86 12.01
C GLN A 205 16.23 19.92 11.30
N HIS A 206 14.94 20.23 11.33
CA HIS A 206 13.92 19.45 10.62
C HIS A 206 14.00 19.58 9.09
N ARG A 207 14.42 20.74 8.58
CA ARG A 207 14.73 20.92 7.17
C ARG A 207 15.85 19.97 6.76
N ALA A 208 17.00 20.03 7.44
CA ALA A 208 18.13 19.16 7.16
C ALA A 208 17.77 17.67 7.29
N TYR A 209 16.95 17.31 8.30
CA TYR A 209 16.44 15.95 8.46
C TYR A 209 15.65 15.49 7.23
N LEU A 210 14.67 16.30 6.80
CA LEU A 210 13.80 15.93 5.69
C LEU A 210 14.55 15.94 4.35
N GLU A 211 15.51 16.84 4.15
CA GLU A 211 16.43 16.85 3.00
C GLU A 211 17.24 15.54 2.93
N ASN A 212 17.87 15.14 4.03
CA ASN A 212 18.60 13.88 4.12
C ASN A 212 17.71 12.68 3.78
N GLN A 213 16.48 12.66 4.31
CA GLN A 213 15.51 11.59 4.00
C GLN A 213 15.06 11.62 2.54
N LEU A 214 15.00 12.77 1.89
CA LEU A 214 14.68 12.90 0.46
C LEU A 214 15.87 12.51 -0.44
N GLU A 215 17.11 12.67 0.02
CA GLU A 215 18.31 12.29 -0.73
C GLU A 215 18.71 10.82 -0.54
N ASP A 216 18.53 10.23 0.65
CA ASP A 216 18.97 8.86 0.96
C ASP A 216 18.16 7.77 0.20
N PRO A 217 18.73 7.05 -0.78
CA PRO A 217 18.00 6.02 -1.53
C PRO A 217 17.49 4.84 -0.67
N HIS A 218 18.01 4.68 0.54
CA HIS A 218 17.60 3.63 1.46
C HIS A 218 16.20 3.88 2.07
N THR A 219 15.75 5.13 2.14
CA THR A 219 14.46 5.51 2.73
C THR A 219 13.50 6.09 1.69
N LEU A 220 12.21 6.10 2.02
CA LEU A 220 11.13 6.70 1.27
C LEU A 220 10.25 7.46 2.27
N PRO A 221 10.45 8.79 2.40
CA PRO A 221 9.66 9.62 3.31
C PRO A 221 8.29 9.92 2.67
N LEU A 222 7.22 9.55 3.37
CA LEU A 222 5.85 9.65 2.90
C LEU A 222 5.00 10.51 3.82
N ILE A 223 4.07 11.24 3.22
CA ILE A 223 2.95 11.87 3.91
C ILE A 223 1.71 11.05 3.65
N ALA A 224 1.03 10.67 4.73
CA ALA A 224 -0.25 9.98 4.66
C ALA A 224 -1.41 10.97 4.82
N SER A 225 -2.44 10.78 4.01
CA SER A 225 -3.64 11.61 4.02
C SER A 225 -4.93 10.79 4.05
N LEU A 226 -5.98 11.37 4.61
CA LEU A 226 -7.37 10.92 4.45
C LEU A 226 -8.14 12.02 3.70
N ASP A 227 -8.72 11.69 2.54
CA ASP A 227 -9.38 12.64 1.64
C ASP A 227 -8.54 13.90 1.32
N GLY A 228 -7.21 13.72 1.26
CA GLY A 228 -6.25 14.79 0.98
C GLY A 228 -5.76 15.55 2.23
N GLU A 229 -6.37 15.33 3.40
CA GLU A 229 -5.93 15.94 4.67
C GLU A 229 -4.80 15.10 5.28
N ALA A 230 -3.60 15.69 5.38
CA ALA A 230 -2.41 15.01 5.89
C ALA A 230 -2.46 14.81 7.41
N PHE A 231 -2.28 13.57 7.86
CA PHE A 231 -2.41 13.17 9.26
C PHE A 231 -1.13 12.57 9.87
N GLY A 232 -0.17 12.11 9.05
CA GLY A 232 1.05 11.49 9.56
C GLY A 232 2.19 11.48 8.55
N TYR A 233 3.39 11.31 9.11
CA TYR A 233 4.64 11.12 8.37
C TYR A 233 5.16 9.70 8.59
N PHE A 234 5.64 9.10 7.51
CA PHE A 234 6.04 7.70 7.46
C PHE A 234 7.39 7.58 6.76
N GLU A 235 8.21 6.65 7.23
CA GLU A 235 9.48 6.34 6.60
C GLU A 235 9.45 4.87 6.22
N VAL A 236 9.35 4.56 4.93
CA VAL A 236 9.55 3.20 4.44
C VAL A 236 11.03 3.04 4.14
N TYR A 237 11.65 1.94 4.55
CA TYR A 237 13.08 1.73 4.34
C TYR A 237 13.41 0.33 3.83
N TRP A 238 14.56 0.20 3.17
CA TRP A 238 15.13 -1.10 2.79
C TRP A 238 15.87 -1.72 3.97
N ALA A 239 15.37 -2.82 4.52
CA ALA A 239 15.86 -3.38 5.79
C ALA A 239 17.33 -3.82 5.72
N LYS A 240 17.79 -4.30 4.56
CA LYS A 240 19.19 -4.68 4.33
C LYS A 240 20.17 -3.52 4.50
N GLU A 241 19.75 -2.29 4.20
CA GLU A 241 20.53 -1.06 4.37
C GLU A 241 20.33 -0.44 5.76
N ASN A 242 19.22 -0.75 6.43
CA ASN A 242 18.87 -0.21 7.74
C ASN A 242 19.61 -0.90 8.90
N ARG A 243 19.75 -0.25 10.06
CA ARG A 243 20.36 -0.83 11.28
C ARG A 243 19.77 -2.20 11.67
N ILE A 244 18.49 -2.44 11.40
CA ILE A 244 17.83 -3.74 11.67
C ILE A 244 18.45 -4.90 10.89
N GLY A 245 18.97 -4.63 9.69
CA GLY A 245 19.49 -5.65 8.77
C GLY A 245 20.69 -6.41 9.30
N ALA A 246 21.41 -5.88 10.30
CA ALA A 246 22.52 -6.57 10.95
C ALA A 246 22.06 -7.65 11.96
N PHE A 247 20.78 -7.65 12.34
CA PHE A 247 20.26 -8.51 13.40
C PHE A 247 19.51 -9.73 12.87
N TYR A 248 19.39 -9.91 11.56
CA TYR A 248 18.80 -11.12 10.96
C TYR A 248 19.34 -11.31 9.52
N ASP A 249 18.98 -12.40 8.87
CA ASP A 249 19.33 -12.64 7.46
C ASP A 249 18.45 -11.78 6.53
N ALA A 250 18.78 -10.49 6.46
CA ALA A 250 18.04 -9.50 5.71
C ALA A 250 18.18 -9.73 4.21
N GLN A 251 17.03 -9.93 3.55
CA GLN A 251 17.01 -10.11 2.09
C GLN A 251 17.05 -8.78 1.36
N ASP A 252 17.42 -8.84 0.09
CA ASP A 252 17.61 -7.68 -0.78
C ASP A 252 16.41 -6.74 -0.86
N TYR A 253 15.20 -7.26 -0.70
CA TYR A 253 13.96 -6.51 -0.86
C TYR A 253 13.10 -6.52 0.41
N ASP A 254 13.66 -6.91 1.55
CA ASP A 254 12.96 -6.75 2.82
C ASP A 254 12.77 -5.26 3.10
N ARG A 255 11.58 -4.86 3.53
CA ARG A 255 11.26 -3.47 3.85
C ARG A 255 10.79 -3.33 5.28
N GLY A 256 11.05 -2.20 5.89
CA GLY A 256 10.46 -1.84 7.19
C GLY A 256 9.88 -0.45 7.17
N TRP A 257 9.32 -0.03 8.30
CA TRP A 257 8.72 1.29 8.41
C TRP A 257 8.90 1.93 9.79
N HIS A 258 8.93 3.26 9.80
CA HIS A 258 8.62 4.08 10.96
C HIS A 258 7.41 4.96 10.66
N VAL A 259 6.70 5.36 11.73
CA VAL A 259 5.51 6.19 11.61
C VAL A 259 5.42 7.16 12.79
N LEU A 260 5.02 8.38 12.47
CA LEU A 260 4.42 9.30 13.41
C LEU A 260 3.03 9.68 12.91
N ILE A 261 2.06 9.63 13.82
CA ILE A 261 0.72 10.17 13.59
C ILE A 261 0.71 11.52 14.28
N GLY A 262 0.60 12.59 13.51
CA GLY A 262 0.62 13.96 14.00
C GLY A 262 -0.78 14.50 14.31
N ASP A 263 -1.78 14.12 13.52
CA ASP A 263 -3.18 14.48 13.79
C ASP A 263 -3.80 13.55 14.85
N GLU A 264 -4.30 14.13 15.94
CA GLU A 264 -4.89 13.37 17.04
C GLU A 264 -6.27 12.80 16.73
N SER A 265 -7.00 13.40 15.79
CA SER A 265 -8.30 12.91 15.36
C SER A 265 -8.20 11.59 14.58
N VAL A 266 -7.03 11.30 14.02
CA VAL A 266 -6.74 10.08 13.24
C VAL A 266 -6.10 9.02 14.13
N ARG A 267 -6.73 8.76 15.28
CA ARG A 267 -6.27 7.80 16.29
C ARG A 267 -7.33 6.77 16.63
N GLY A 268 -6.85 5.61 17.08
CA GLY A 268 -7.71 4.52 17.54
C GLY A 268 -7.82 3.40 16.51
N LYS A 269 -8.57 2.37 16.90
CA LYS A 269 -8.59 1.07 16.21
C LYS A 269 -8.96 1.20 14.74
N ALA A 270 -10.02 1.97 14.42
CA ALA A 270 -10.54 2.12 13.07
C ALA A 270 -9.50 2.72 12.09
N TYR A 271 -8.74 3.72 12.55
CA TYR A 271 -7.69 4.35 11.75
C TYR A 271 -6.45 3.49 11.63
N VAL A 272 -6.02 2.83 12.72
CA VAL A 272 -4.88 1.89 12.66
C VAL A 272 -5.19 0.73 11.71
N SER A 273 -6.41 0.19 11.73
CA SER A 273 -6.84 -0.82 10.76
C SER A 273 -6.94 -0.30 9.33
N ALA A 274 -6.95 1.02 9.12
CA ALA A 274 -6.93 1.63 7.79
C ALA A 274 -5.49 1.87 7.30
N TRP A 275 -4.67 2.60 8.05
CA TRP A 275 -3.36 3.03 7.56
C TRP A 275 -2.30 1.93 7.58
N LEU A 276 -2.27 1.07 8.61
CA LEU A 276 -1.21 0.06 8.71
C LEU A 276 -1.32 -0.99 7.60
N PRO A 277 -2.48 -1.61 7.36
CA PRO A 277 -2.60 -2.53 6.24
C PRO A 277 -2.42 -1.87 4.88
N SER A 278 -2.78 -0.59 4.73
CA SER A 278 -2.57 0.14 3.48
C SER A 278 -1.09 0.46 3.22
N LEU A 279 -0.32 0.78 4.27
CA LEU A 279 1.13 0.97 4.16
C LEU A 279 1.82 -0.34 3.79
N VAL A 280 1.46 -1.44 4.47
CA VAL A 280 1.96 -2.78 4.19
C VAL A 280 1.61 -3.20 2.75
N HIS A 281 0.38 -2.95 2.32
CA HIS A 281 -0.06 -3.20 0.95
C HIS A 281 0.78 -2.40 -0.05
N PHE A 282 0.96 -1.10 0.17
CA PHE A 282 1.83 -0.26 -0.65
C PHE A 282 3.25 -0.83 -0.74
N MET A 283 3.88 -1.19 0.37
CA MET A 283 5.24 -1.73 0.40
C MET A 283 5.40 -3.01 -0.43
N PHE A 284 4.39 -3.89 -0.43
CA PHE A 284 4.38 -5.10 -1.25
C PHE A 284 4.17 -4.83 -2.74
N LEU A 285 3.46 -3.77 -3.10
CA LEU A 285 3.17 -3.44 -4.50
C LEU A 285 4.25 -2.58 -5.14
N ASP A 286 4.84 -1.68 -4.36
CA ASP A 286 5.86 -0.73 -4.83
C ASP A 286 7.10 -1.44 -5.40
N ASP A 287 7.44 -2.61 -4.84
CA ASP A 287 8.35 -3.56 -5.50
C ASP A 287 7.86 -4.99 -5.25
N VAL A 288 7.44 -5.68 -6.32
CA VAL A 288 6.90 -7.05 -6.27
C VAL A 288 7.89 -8.08 -5.68
N ARG A 289 9.20 -7.78 -5.69
CA ARG A 289 10.24 -8.63 -5.08
C ARG A 289 10.23 -8.56 -3.56
N THR A 290 9.52 -7.59 -2.96
CA THR A 290 9.31 -7.50 -1.51
C THR A 290 8.49 -8.69 -1.04
N GLN A 291 9.13 -9.60 -0.30
CA GLN A 291 8.46 -10.79 0.27
C GLN A 291 8.25 -10.71 1.79
N ARG A 292 8.97 -9.80 2.47
CA ARG A 292 8.91 -9.67 3.93
C ARG A 292 8.89 -8.20 4.32
N ILE A 293 8.02 -7.88 5.28
CA ILE A 293 7.96 -6.57 5.92
C ILE A 293 8.34 -6.75 7.38
N VAL A 294 9.31 -5.96 7.86
CA VAL A 294 9.91 -6.09 9.18
C VAL A 294 9.69 -4.85 10.03
N GLY A 295 9.65 -5.05 11.35
CA GLY A 295 9.55 -3.97 12.33
C GLY A 295 10.33 -4.29 13.59
N GLU A 296 10.56 -3.25 14.39
CA GLU A 296 11.42 -3.31 15.58
C GLU A 296 10.83 -2.55 16.78
N PRO A 297 9.56 -2.83 17.19
CA PRO A 297 9.00 -2.24 18.40
C PRO A 297 9.89 -2.54 19.62
N ARG A 298 9.79 -1.71 20.66
CA ARG A 298 10.41 -2.03 21.95
C ARG A 298 9.77 -3.30 22.52
N ALA A 299 10.57 -4.21 23.05
CA ALA A 299 10.10 -5.50 23.56
C ALA A 299 9.14 -5.36 24.76
N ASP A 300 9.25 -4.27 25.51
CA ASP A 300 8.38 -3.90 26.63
C ASP A 300 7.08 -3.20 26.21
N HIS A 301 6.92 -2.82 24.93
CA HIS A 301 5.73 -2.12 24.44
C HIS A 301 4.60 -3.10 24.08
N HIS A 302 4.04 -3.78 25.08
CA HIS A 302 3.05 -4.84 24.90
C HIS A 302 1.82 -4.45 24.08
N GLN A 303 1.33 -3.20 24.18
CA GLN A 303 0.19 -2.75 23.38
C GLN A 303 0.51 -2.68 21.89
N GLN A 304 1.70 -2.16 21.53
CA GLN A 304 2.15 -2.13 20.14
C GLN A 304 2.37 -3.54 19.60
N ILE A 305 2.97 -4.42 20.40
CA ILE A 305 3.17 -5.83 20.03
C ILE A 305 1.82 -6.53 19.77
N ARG A 306 0.81 -6.34 20.64
CA ARG A 306 -0.54 -6.88 20.42
C ARG A 306 -1.19 -6.34 19.13
N ASN A 307 -0.96 -5.07 18.81
CA ASN A 307 -1.48 -4.49 17.57
C ASN A 307 -0.81 -5.12 16.34
N LEU A 308 0.51 -5.33 16.38
CA LEU A 308 1.27 -5.99 15.31
C LEU A 308 0.87 -7.46 15.15
N ASP A 309 0.71 -8.19 16.25
CA ASP A 309 0.21 -9.58 16.25
C ASP A 309 -1.18 -9.65 15.57
N ARG A 310 -2.09 -8.72 15.89
CA ARG A 310 -3.42 -8.63 15.25
C ARG A 310 -3.33 -8.32 13.75
N SER A 311 -2.36 -7.50 13.35
CA SER A 311 -2.06 -7.20 11.95
C SER A 311 -1.25 -8.30 11.23
N GLY A 312 -1.07 -9.47 11.86
CA GLY A 312 -0.47 -10.66 11.25
C GLY A 312 1.06 -10.73 11.29
N PHE A 313 1.73 -9.81 11.98
CA PHE A 313 3.16 -9.90 12.19
C PHE A 313 3.50 -11.06 13.15
N ALA A 314 4.49 -11.86 12.79
CA ALA A 314 5.08 -12.86 13.65
C ALA A 314 6.20 -12.24 14.50
N LYS A 315 6.31 -12.67 15.76
CA LYS A 315 7.40 -12.34 16.66
C LYS A 315 8.56 -13.28 16.39
N VAL A 316 9.66 -12.75 15.85
CA VAL A 316 10.80 -13.57 15.38
C VAL A 316 11.80 -13.78 16.51
N LYS A 317 12.35 -12.69 17.06
CA LYS A 317 13.29 -12.73 18.18
C LYS A 317 13.51 -11.36 18.80
N GLU A 318 13.98 -11.33 20.04
CA GLU A 318 14.44 -10.11 20.69
C GLU A 318 15.94 -9.89 20.47
N PHE A 319 16.35 -8.62 20.40
CA PHE A 319 17.75 -8.22 20.28
C PHE A 319 17.96 -6.82 20.90
N ASN A 320 19.21 -6.42 21.09
CA ASN A 320 19.53 -5.13 21.71
C ASN A 320 20.09 -4.15 20.67
N PHE A 321 19.45 -2.99 20.55
CA PHE A 321 20.10 -1.78 20.07
C PHE A 321 20.74 -1.04 21.24
N PRO A 322 21.67 -0.09 20.99
CA PRO A 322 22.26 0.72 22.06
C PRO A 322 21.23 1.44 22.95
N HIS A 323 20.09 1.85 22.38
CA HIS A 323 19.06 2.66 23.03
C HIS A 323 17.78 1.90 23.40
N LYS A 324 17.61 0.63 22.99
CA LYS A 324 16.42 -0.18 23.32
C LYS A 324 16.65 -1.69 23.17
N ARG A 325 15.93 -2.48 23.96
CA ARG A 325 15.65 -3.89 23.64
C ARG A 325 14.51 -3.95 22.64
N ALA A 326 14.77 -4.45 21.44
CA ALA A 326 13.83 -4.52 20.34
C ALA A 326 13.30 -5.95 20.17
N LEU A 327 12.09 -6.07 19.64
CA LEU A 327 11.50 -7.31 19.16
C LEU A 327 11.42 -7.26 17.64
N LEU A 328 12.18 -8.11 16.93
CA LEU A 328 12.03 -8.28 15.48
C LEU A 328 10.66 -8.89 15.22
N VAL A 329 9.82 -8.15 14.50
CA VAL A 329 8.57 -8.67 13.95
C VAL A 329 8.65 -8.76 12.44
N MET A 330 7.93 -9.71 11.85
CA MET A 330 7.95 -9.95 10.41
C MET A 330 6.57 -10.34 9.89
N LEU A 331 6.16 -9.77 8.76
CA LEU A 331 4.98 -10.15 8.01
C LEU A 331 5.40 -10.63 6.62
N LEU A 332 4.96 -11.82 6.26
CA LEU A 332 5.20 -12.40 4.94
C LEU A 332 4.15 -11.92 3.95
N ARG A 333 4.58 -11.75 2.69
CA ARG A 333 3.71 -11.40 1.56
C ARG A 333 2.54 -12.36 1.43
N GLU A 334 2.85 -13.66 1.36
CA GLU A 334 1.87 -14.76 1.30
C GLU A 334 0.79 -14.60 2.37
N ARG A 335 1.21 -14.53 3.64
CA ARG A 335 0.28 -14.35 4.76
C ARG A 335 -0.58 -13.10 4.63
N PHE A 336 0.00 -11.96 4.22
CA PHE A 336 -0.78 -10.73 4.05
C PHE A 336 -1.91 -10.90 3.05
N PHE A 337 -1.63 -11.55 1.92
CA PHE A 337 -2.62 -11.71 0.86
C PHE A 337 -3.62 -12.85 1.12
N ASP A 338 -3.14 -13.99 1.60
CA ASP A 338 -3.98 -15.18 1.83
C ASP A 338 -4.92 -15.00 3.03
N ASP A 339 -4.44 -14.41 4.13
CA ASP A 339 -5.28 -14.08 5.28
C ASP A 339 -6.12 -12.80 5.05
N ARG A 340 -5.96 -12.14 3.90
CA ARG A 340 -6.66 -10.90 3.51
C ARG A 340 -6.52 -9.79 4.55
N LEU A 341 -5.29 -9.57 5.02
CA LEU A 341 -4.98 -8.66 6.13
C LEU A 341 -5.17 -7.17 5.80
N TRP A 342 -5.54 -6.84 4.56
CA TRP A 342 -5.97 -5.50 4.17
C TRP A 342 -7.34 -5.13 4.75
N LEU A 343 -8.12 -6.10 5.25
CA LEU A 343 -9.42 -5.90 5.90
C LEU A 343 -9.27 -5.83 7.43
N PRO A 344 -10.14 -5.09 8.13
CA PRO A 344 -10.18 -5.13 9.59
C PRO A 344 -10.60 -6.53 10.05
N ARG A 345 -9.86 -7.11 10.98
CA ARG A 345 -10.28 -8.37 11.61
C ARG A 345 -11.49 -8.14 12.50
N ALA A 346 -12.50 -9.01 12.35
CA ALA A 346 -13.59 -9.12 13.32
C ALA A 346 -13.00 -9.42 14.71
N GLU A 347 -13.59 -8.86 15.76
CA GLU A 347 -13.17 -9.23 17.10
C GLU A 347 -13.47 -10.71 17.35
N PRO A 348 -12.56 -11.47 17.97
CA PRO A 348 -12.93 -12.77 18.49
C PRO A 348 -14.12 -12.56 19.42
N ALA A 349 -15.14 -13.41 19.30
CA ALA A 349 -16.29 -13.38 20.18
C ALA A 349 -15.82 -13.32 21.65
N PRO A 350 -16.45 -12.52 22.51
CA PRO A 350 -16.09 -12.48 23.91
C PRO A 350 -16.10 -13.92 24.44
N LYS A 351 -15.00 -14.33 25.09
CA LYS A 351 -14.98 -15.63 25.76
C LYS A 351 -16.14 -15.62 26.74
N THR A 352 -17.16 -16.41 26.48
CA THR A 352 -18.20 -16.72 27.45
C THR A 352 -17.48 -17.33 28.65
N GLY A 353 -17.36 -16.56 29.73
CA GLY A 353 -16.71 -17.01 30.95
C GLY A 353 -17.40 -18.27 31.45
N GLY A 354 -16.60 -19.31 31.66
CA GLY A 354 -16.96 -20.47 32.48
C GLY A 354 -16.32 -20.33 33.84
#